data_AF-E7RNV3-F1
#
_entry.id   AF-E7RNV3-F1
#
_cell.length_a   1.000
_cell.length_b   1.000
_cell.length_c   1.000
_cell.angle_alpha   90.00
_cell.angle_beta   90.00
_cell.angle_gamma   90.00
#
_symmetry.space_group_name_H-M   'P 1'
#
loop_
_entity.id
_entity.type
_entity.pdbx_description
1 polymer ?
#
loop_
_entity_poly.entity_id
_entity_poly.type
_entity_poly.pdbx_seq_one_letter_code
_entity_poly.pdbx_strand_id
1 'polypeptide(L)' 'MDSTPLRVCRNQWIHIRKVFKGIAQRGKCSLGWFFGFKLHLICNEKRELLNFMITPGDVDD' A
#
# COMPACT_ATOMS: atom_id res chain seq x y z
N MET A 1 4.06 13.51 -3.32
CA MET A 1 4.09 12.20 -3.99
C MET A 1 2.77 11.54 -3.69
N ASP A 2 2.05 11.08 -4.70
CA ASP A 2 0.78 10.40 -4.47
C ASP A 2 1.06 8.91 -4.22
N SER A 3 0.67 8.42 -3.04
CA SER A 3 0.74 7.00 -2.72
C SER A 3 -0.61 6.34 -2.95
N THR A 4 -0.58 5.19 -3.62
CA THR A 4 -1.80 4.41 -3.92
C THR A 4 -1.89 3.22 -2.96
N PRO A 5 -3.00 3.04 -2.21
CA PRO A 5 -3.16 1.91 -1.31
C PRO A 5 -3.39 0.61 -2.10
N LEU A 6 -2.46 -0.33 -1.99
CA LEU A 6 -2.56 -1.69 -2.51
C LEU A 6 -3.18 -2.61 -1.47
N ARG A 7 -4.46 -2.96 -1.65
CA ARG A 7 -5.20 -3.83 -0.73
C ARG A 7 -4.93 -5.29 -1.05
N VAL A 8 -4.32 -6.03 -0.12
CA VAL A 8 -3.96 -7.45 -0.33
C VAL A 8 -4.86 -8.41 0.42
N CYS A 9 -5.60 -7.91 1.43
CA CYS A 9 -6.57 -8.71 2.18
C CYS A 9 -7.76 -7.87 2.62
N ARG A 10 -8.92 -8.52 2.80
CA ARG A 10 -10.05 -7.92 3.51
C ARG A 10 -9.76 -7.91 5.01
N ASN A 11 -10.14 -6.85 5.71
CA ASN A 11 -9.83 -6.67 7.13
C ASN A 11 -10.30 -7.82 8.03
N GLN A 12 -11.46 -8.39 7.71
CA GLN A 12 -12.04 -9.57 8.34
C GLN A 12 -11.20 -10.86 8.27
N TRP A 13 -10.30 -10.97 7.28
CA TRP A 13 -9.56 -12.21 6.99
C TRP A 13 -8.07 -12.15 7.32
N ILE A 14 -7.57 -11.02 7.83
CA ILE A 14 -6.14 -10.80 8.12
C ILE A 14 -5.58 -11.88 9.07
N HIS A 15 -6.36 -12.29 10.08
CA HIS A 15 -5.91 -13.28 11.06
C HIS A 15 -5.92 -14.71 10.53
N ILE A 16 -6.72 -14.99 9.48
CA ILE A 16 -6.87 -16.31 8.87
C ILE A 16 -5.88 -16.47 7.71
N ARG A 17 -5.79 -15.47 6.82
CA ARG A 17 -4.94 -15.48 5.63
C ARG A 17 -3.58 -14.87 5.96
N LYS A 18 -2.59 -15.73 6.17
CA LYS A 18 -1.24 -15.34 6.61
C LYS A 18 -0.22 -15.13 5.48
N VAL A 19 -0.66 -15.07 4.22
CA VAL A 19 0.21 -14.92 3.03
C VAL A 19 1.13 -13.70 3.13
N PHE A 20 0.59 -12.57 3.62
CA PHE A 20 1.34 -11.32 3.77
C PHE A 20 1.65 -10.98 5.24
N LYS A 21 1.62 -11.98 6.14
CA LYS A 21 1.88 -11.76 7.56
C LYS A 21 3.33 -11.30 7.75
N GLY A 22 3.52 -10.17 8.43
CA GLY A 22 4.84 -9.61 8.74
C GLY A 22 5.41 -8.71 7.63
N ILE A 23 4.75 -8.58 6.49
CA ILE A 23 5.15 -7.66 5.41
C ILE A 23 4.07 -6.62 5.08
N ALA A 24 2.80 -7.00 5.10
CA ALA A 24 1.68 -6.07 4.95
C ALA A 24 1.23 -5.55 6.32
N GLN A 25 0.78 -4.30 6.35
CA GLN A 25 0.30 -3.63 7.57
C GLN A 25 -1.05 -2.97 7.32
N ARG A 26 -1.79 -2.68 8.39
CA ARG A 26 -3.02 -1.88 8.30
C ARG A 26 -2.65 -0.41 8.08
N GLY A 27 -3.25 0.22 7.07
CA GLY A 27 -3.10 1.63 6.77
C GLY A 27 -4.44 2.35 6.72
N LYS A 28 -4.41 3.69 6.85
CA LYS A 28 -5.59 4.55 6.68
C LYS A 28 -5.43 5.39 5.42
N CYS A 29 -6.47 5.45 4.59
CA CYS A 29 -6.56 6.34 3.45
C CYS A 29 -7.88 7.13 3.51
N SER A 30 -8.09 8.07 2.58
CA SER A 30 -9.36 8.83 2.47
C SER A 30 -10.58 7.93 2.29
N LEU A 31 -10.41 6.75 1.69
CA LEU A 31 -11.43 5.71 1.51
C LEU A 31 -11.57 4.77 2.73
N GLY A 32 -10.93 5.08 3.86
CA GLY A 32 -10.97 4.31 5.10
C GLY A 32 -9.78 3.38 5.31
N TRP A 33 -9.97 2.38 6.18
CA TRP A 33 -8.92 1.44 6.55
C TRP A 33 -8.67 0.37 5.48
N PHE A 34 -7.42 -0.04 5.31
CA PHE A 34 -7.02 -1.15 4.45
C PHE A 34 -5.92 -1.98 5.09
N PHE A 35 -5.67 -3.17 4.56
CA PHE A 35 -4.52 -3.99 4.90
C PHE A 35 -3.74 -4.32 3.62
N GLY A 36 -2.46 -3.96 3.63
CA GLY A 36 -1.59 -4.12 2.48
C GLY A 36 -0.44 -3.13 2.48
N PHE A 37 -0.20 -2.55 1.31
CA PHE A 37 0.97 -1.72 1.02
C PHE A 37 0.55 -0.36 0.47
N LYS A 38 1.45 0.60 0.52
CA LYS A 38 1.37 1.84 -0.27
C LYS A 38 2.34 1.74 -1.43
N LEU A 39 1.87 2.09 -2.63
CA LEU A 39 2.67 2.18 -3.83
C LEU A 39 2.97 3.65 -4.11
N HIS A 40 4.26 3.99 -4.12
CA HIS A 40 4.78 5.29 -4.49
C HIS A 40 5.27 5.23 -5.92
N LEU A 41 4.76 6.11 -6.77
CA LEU A 41 5.18 6.21 -8.17
C LEU A 41 5.88 7.55 -8.40
N ILE A 42 7.05 7.49 -9.02
CA ILE A 42 7.81 8.67 -9.44
C ILE A 42 7.77 8.70 -10.97
N CYS A 43 7.00 9.65 -11.50
CA CYS A 43 6.87 9.85 -12.94
C CYS A 43 7.47 11.20 -13.36
N ASN A 44 8.04 11.26 -14.55
CA ASN A 44 8.47 12.54 -15.14
C ASN A 44 7.31 13.26 -15.85
N GLU A 45 7.57 14.46 -16.35
CA GLU A 45 6.60 15.29 -17.09
C GLU A 45 6.11 14.62 -18.40
N LYS A 46 6.88 13.70 -18.97
CA LYS A 46 6.52 12.89 -20.14
C LYS A 46 5.69 11.65 -19.79
N ARG A 47 5.29 11.49 -18.51
CA ARG A 47 4.58 10.32 -17.96
C ARG A 47 5.37 9.01 -18.03
N GLU A 48 6.69 9.09 -18.13
CA GLU A 48 7.56 7.92 -18.03
C GLU A 48 7.78 7.59 -16.55
N LEU A 49 7.68 6.31 -16.20
CA LEU A 49 7.94 5.82 -14.85
C LEU A 49 9.45 5.83 -14.61
N LEU A 50 9.91 6.70 -13.71
CA LEU A 50 11.32 6.78 -13.32
C LEU A 50 11.66 5.76 -12.25
N ASN A 51 10.79 5.63 -11.24
CA ASN A 51 11.00 4.73 -10.13
C ASN A 51 9.67 4.40 -9.42
N PHE A 52 9.67 3.33 -8.64
CA PHE A 52 8.57 2.98 -7.75
C PHE A 52 9.10 2.46 -6.42
N MET A 53 8.32 2.67 -5.36
CA MET A 53 8.62 2.14 -4.04
C MET A 53 7.35 1.53 -3.44
N ILE A 54 7.50 0.41 -2.75
CA ILE A 54 6.41 -0.25 -2.04
C ILE A 54 6.74 -0.21 -0.55
N THR A 55 5.87 0.40 0.24
CA THR A 55 5.99 0.45 1.70
C THR A 55 4.82 -0.25 2.37
N PRO A 56 4.97 -0.77 3.61
CA PRO A 56 3.83 -1.25 4.40
C PRO A 56 2.78 -0.14 4.59
N GLY A 57 1.50 -0.53 4.71
CA GLY A 57 0.37 0.40 4.74
C GLY A 57 0.38 1.46 5.85
N ASP A 58 1.16 1.26 6.92
CA ASP A 58 1.23 2.12 8.12
C ASP A 58 2.42 3.09 8.10
N VAL A 59 3.22 3.08 7.03
CA VAL A 59 4.30 4.07 6.87
C VAL A 59 3.65 5.39 6.49
N ASP A 60 3.83 6.43 7.30
CA ASP A 60 3.44 7.80 6.95
C ASP A 60 4.35 8.34 5.83
N ASP A 61 3.78 9.11 4.91
CA ASP A 61 4.49 9.57 3.69
C ASP A 61 5.22 10.90 3.87
#